data_AF-A0A968TWM6-F1
#
_entry.id   AF-A0A968TWM6-F1
#
_cell.length_a   1.000
_cell.length_b   1.000
_cell.length_c   1.000
_cell.angle_alpha   90.00
_cell.angle_beta   90.00
_cell.angle_gamma   90.00
#
_symmetry.space_group_name_H-M   'P 1'
#
loop_
_entity.id
_entity.type
_entity.pdbx_description
1 polymer ?
#
loop_
_entity_poly.entity_id
_entity_poly.type
_entity_poly.pdbx_seq_one_letter_code
_entity_poly.pdbx_strand_id
1 'polypeptide(L)'
;MIDQLEPGQKVTLPFTVVFSEAQPYRLMAELGADALPIDNQRHLSAWVQPGVGVLLVSGGGQGQGQRRDTFYLEQALQPKGTVVSGNLVEVVSQSRLETLSFEKYQVIFLCNLPGLSEIQSNKLETWVKSGGTLVVFLGDQIDVQTYNRWMHQAGQGLLPGMLTAVQGEFQADQFAG
;
A
#
# COMPACT_ATOMS: atom_id res chain seq x y z
N MET A 1 -0.87 -30.98 -18.43
CA MET A 1 -1.98 -31.90 -18.74
C MET A 1 -1.96 -32.97 -17.67
N ILE A 2 -3.11 -33.35 -17.11
CA ILE A 2 -3.19 -34.53 -16.23
C ILE A 2 -3.73 -35.63 -17.11
N ASP A 3 -2.88 -36.58 -17.47
CA ASP A 3 -3.26 -37.64 -18.40
C ASP A 3 -3.97 -38.80 -17.67
N GLN A 4 -3.65 -39.03 -16.38
CA GLN A 4 -4.26 -40.08 -15.57
C GLN A 4 -4.10 -39.83 -14.06
N LEU A 5 -5.09 -40.22 -13.26
CA LEU A 5 -5.06 -40.21 -11.79
C LEU A 5 -5.53 -41.58 -11.27
N GLU A 6 -4.74 -42.19 -10.39
CA GLU A 6 -5.12 -43.42 -9.71
C GLU A 6 -6.14 -43.15 -8.57
N PRO A 7 -6.93 -44.16 -8.14
CA PRO A 7 -7.86 -44.00 -7.02
C PRO A 7 -7.16 -43.47 -5.76
N GLY A 8 -7.66 -42.33 -5.23
CA GLY A 8 -7.10 -41.68 -4.05
C GLY A 8 -5.87 -40.80 -4.31
N GLN A 9 -5.32 -40.80 -5.52
CA GLN A 9 -4.23 -39.91 -5.91
C GLN A 9 -4.72 -38.46 -6.04
N LYS A 10 -3.88 -37.52 -5.60
CA LYS A 10 -4.12 -36.07 -5.76
C LYS A 10 -2.95 -35.45 -6.51
N VAL A 11 -3.25 -34.65 -7.53
CA VAL A 11 -2.26 -33.85 -8.25
C VAL A 11 -2.68 -32.40 -8.20
N THR A 12 -1.72 -31.50 -8.01
CA THR A 12 -1.93 -30.05 -8.05
C THR A 12 -1.15 -29.48 -9.22
N LEU A 13 -1.86 -28.81 -10.14
CA LEU A 13 -1.23 -28.08 -11.23
C LEU A 13 -1.33 -26.57 -10.95
N PRO A 14 -0.19 -25.87 -10.82
CA PRO A 14 -0.21 -24.42 -10.77
C PRO A 14 -0.49 -23.85 -12.16
N PHE A 15 -1.38 -22.87 -12.25
CA PHE A 15 -1.58 -22.05 -13.43
C PHE A 15 -1.74 -20.60 -13.01
N THR A 16 -1.25 -19.68 -13.83
CA THR A 16 -1.31 -18.24 -13.57
C THR A 16 -2.31 -17.60 -14.52
N VAL A 17 -3.31 -16.92 -13.98
CA VAL A 17 -4.25 -16.09 -14.74
C VAL A 17 -3.94 -14.64 -14.44
N VAL A 18 -3.66 -13.85 -15.48
CA VAL A 18 -3.49 -12.40 -15.37
C VAL A 18 -4.77 -11.75 -15.89
N PHE A 19 -5.40 -10.95 -15.04
CA PHE A 19 -6.59 -10.18 -15.41
C PHE A 19 -6.17 -8.80 -15.90
N SER A 20 -6.65 -8.39 -17.07
CA SER A 20 -6.32 -7.11 -17.69
C SER A 20 -7.24 -5.96 -17.27
N GLU A 21 -8.41 -6.27 -16.69
CA GLU A 21 -9.46 -5.29 -16.39
C GLU A 21 -10.09 -5.53 -15.01
N ALA A 22 -10.56 -4.46 -14.40
CA ALA A 22 -11.26 -4.50 -13.12
C ALA A 22 -12.74 -4.85 -13.33
N GLN A 23 -13.06 -6.13 -13.35
CA GLN A 23 -14.42 -6.62 -13.53
C GLN A 23 -14.65 -7.98 -12.87
N PRO A 24 -15.91 -8.42 -12.75
CA PRO A 24 -16.22 -9.80 -12.39
C PRO A 24 -15.80 -10.77 -13.51
N TYR A 25 -15.05 -11.81 -13.16
CA TYR A 25 -14.69 -12.91 -14.04
C TYR A 25 -15.37 -14.20 -13.60
N ARG A 26 -15.81 -15.00 -14.58
CA ARG A 26 -16.18 -16.40 -14.38
C ARG A 26 -15.06 -17.27 -14.91
N LEU A 27 -14.38 -17.97 -14.01
CA LEU A 27 -13.36 -18.95 -14.33
C LEU A 27 -14.00 -20.34 -14.39
N MET A 28 -13.51 -21.16 -15.32
CA MET A 28 -13.84 -22.58 -15.43
C MET A 28 -12.54 -23.36 -15.50
N ALA A 29 -12.42 -24.36 -14.62
CA ALA A 29 -11.41 -25.40 -14.75
C ALA A 29 -12.09 -26.65 -15.28
N GLU A 30 -11.47 -27.27 -16.28
CA GLU A 30 -11.99 -28.46 -16.95
C GLU A 30 -10.91 -29.54 -17.00
N LEU A 31 -11.29 -30.77 -16.68
CA LEU A 31 -10.49 -31.98 -16.86
C LEU A 31 -10.74 -32.58 -18.24
N GLY A 32 -9.83 -33.45 -18.69
CA GLY A 32 -10.07 -34.25 -19.89
C GLY A 32 -11.31 -35.14 -19.75
N ALA A 33 -11.94 -35.48 -20.87
CA ALA A 33 -13.17 -36.28 -20.86
C ALA A 33 -12.94 -37.67 -20.25
N ASP A 34 -13.82 -38.08 -19.34
CA ASP A 34 -13.83 -39.39 -18.71
C ASP A 34 -15.25 -40.01 -18.71
N ALA A 35 -15.42 -41.12 -17.99
CA ALA A 35 -16.69 -41.85 -17.92
C ALA A 35 -17.80 -41.09 -17.17
N LEU A 36 -17.48 -40.00 -16.46
CA LEU A 36 -18.42 -39.24 -15.65
C LEU A 36 -18.30 -37.72 -15.93
N PRO A 37 -18.73 -37.23 -17.09
CA PRO A 37 -18.48 -35.85 -17.52
C PRO A 37 -19.03 -34.73 -16.61
N ILE A 38 -19.92 -35.06 -15.67
CA ILE A 38 -20.61 -34.09 -14.81
C ILE A 38 -19.73 -33.49 -13.71
N ASP A 39 -18.60 -34.14 -13.35
CA ASP A 39 -17.68 -33.64 -12.32
C ASP A 39 -16.37 -33.07 -12.88
N ASN A 40 -16.17 -33.14 -14.21
CA ASN A 40 -15.00 -32.63 -14.89
C ASN A 40 -14.91 -31.11 -14.96
N GLN A 41 -16.00 -30.40 -14.63
CA GLN A 41 -16.05 -28.94 -14.67
C GLN A 41 -16.27 -28.34 -13.29
N ARG A 42 -15.45 -27.35 -12.94
CA ARG A 42 -15.57 -26.55 -11.72
C ARG A 42 -15.55 -25.07 -12.08
N HIS A 43 -16.49 -24.31 -11.50
CA HIS A 43 -16.59 -22.87 -11.70
C HIS A 43 -16.12 -22.09 -10.48
N LEU A 44 -15.50 -20.93 -10.73
CA LEU A 44 -15.14 -19.95 -9.71
C LEU A 44 -15.51 -18.54 -10.22
N SER A 45 -16.14 -17.74 -9.37
CA SER A 45 -16.36 -16.32 -9.65
C SER A 45 -15.30 -15.50 -8.93
N ALA A 46 -14.60 -14.63 -9.66
CA ALA A 46 -13.57 -13.75 -9.11
C ALA A 46 -13.98 -12.29 -9.37
N TRP A 47 -13.87 -11.44 -8.35
CA TRP A 47 -14.05 -9.99 -8.50
C TRP A 47 -12.68 -9.33 -8.54
N VAL A 48 -12.29 -8.82 -9.71
CA VAL A 48 -10.99 -8.15 -9.89
C VAL A 48 -11.19 -6.66 -9.68
N GLN A 49 -10.43 -6.09 -8.75
CA GLN A 49 -10.42 -4.65 -8.49
C GLN A 49 -9.30 -3.96 -9.29
N PRO A 50 -9.42 -2.65 -9.59
CA PRO A 50 -8.42 -1.92 -10.38
C PRO A 50 -7.07 -1.76 -9.66
N GLY A 51 -7.03 -2.04 -8.36
CA GLY A 51 -5.85 -1.99 -7.52
C GLY A 51 -6.10 -1.18 -6.25
N VAL A 52 -5.17 -1.25 -5.31
CA VAL A 52 -5.18 -0.47 -4.07
C VAL A 52 -4.51 0.88 -4.36
N GLY A 53 -5.29 1.95 -4.34
CA GLY A 53 -4.81 3.33 -4.46
C GLY A 53 -4.00 3.72 -3.23
N VAL A 54 -2.73 4.08 -3.46
CA VAL A 54 -1.80 4.51 -2.41
C VAL A 54 -1.26 5.89 -2.75
N LEU A 55 -1.36 6.82 -1.80
CA LEU A 55 -0.75 8.15 -1.91
C LEU A 55 0.51 8.22 -1.04
N LEU A 56 1.65 8.54 -1.63
CA LEU A 56 2.87 8.88 -0.91
C LEU A 56 3.05 10.39 -0.92
N VAL A 57 3.04 10.99 0.26
CA VAL A 57 3.31 12.42 0.43
C VAL A 57 4.75 12.58 0.85
N SER A 58 5.54 13.24 -0.01
CA SER A 58 6.95 13.49 0.22
C SER A 58 7.12 14.76 1.04
N GLY A 59 7.81 14.67 2.18
CA GLY A 59 8.29 15.83 2.94
C GLY A 59 9.42 16.56 2.21
N GLY A 60 10.18 15.81 1.41
CA GLY A 60 11.13 16.33 0.45
C GLY A 60 12.55 16.19 0.96
N GLY A 61 13.42 15.60 0.16
CA GLY A 61 14.87 15.77 0.26
C GLY A 61 15.33 16.47 -1.02
N GLN A 62 16.33 17.35 -0.94
CA GLN A 62 16.94 17.98 -2.13
C GLN A 62 17.62 16.97 -3.09
N GLY A 63 17.52 15.66 -2.84
CA GLY A 63 18.13 14.61 -3.63
C GLY A 63 17.22 14.06 -4.72
N GLN A 64 17.76 13.98 -5.94
CA GLN A 64 17.15 13.22 -7.03
C GLN A 64 17.33 11.70 -6.80
N GLY A 65 16.42 10.89 -7.31
CA GLY A 65 16.55 9.43 -7.31
C GLY A 65 16.32 8.78 -5.93
N GLN A 66 17.31 8.00 -5.47
CA GLN A 66 17.24 7.15 -4.26
C GLN A 66 17.24 7.93 -2.94
N ARG A 67 17.52 9.24 -2.99
CA ARG A 67 17.54 10.13 -1.82
C ARG A 67 16.16 10.75 -1.49
N ARG A 68 15.11 10.37 -2.21
CA ARG A 68 13.73 10.78 -1.89
C ARG A 68 13.19 9.94 -0.73
N ASP A 69 12.50 10.58 0.22
CA ASP A 69 11.87 9.89 1.37
C ASP A 69 10.88 8.79 0.93
N THR A 70 10.34 8.89 -0.29
CA THR A 70 9.38 7.94 -0.85
C THR A 70 10.01 6.84 -1.70
N PHE A 71 11.30 6.92 -2.05
CA PHE A 71 11.90 6.08 -3.10
C PHE A 71 11.77 4.57 -2.84
N TYR A 72 12.18 4.10 -1.66
CA TYR A 72 12.15 2.68 -1.35
C TYR A 72 10.73 2.17 -1.16
N LEU A 73 9.84 3.00 -0.60
CA LEU A 73 8.43 2.67 -0.44
C LEU A 73 7.73 2.56 -1.80
N GLU A 74 8.02 3.46 -2.73
CA GLU A 74 7.56 3.39 -4.12
C GLU A 74 8.02 2.08 -4.78
N GLN A 75 9.29 1.70 -4.64
CA GLN A 75 9.81 0.44 -5.19
C GLN A 75 9.21 -0.81 -4.52
N ALA A 76 8.93 -0.77 -3.22
CA ALA A 76 8.34 -1.90 -2.50
C ALA A 76 6.85 -2.08 -2.86
N LEU A 77 6.11 -0.98 -2.99
CA LEU A 77 4.67 -1.01 -3.27
C LEU A 77 4.37 -1.20 -4.74
N GLN A 78 5.15 -0.60 -5.63
CA GLN A 78 4.97 -0.68 -7.08
C GLN A 78 6.34 -0.87 -7.76
N PRO A 79 6.92 -2.08 -7.66
CA PRO A 79 8.22 -2.37 -8.26
C PRO A 79 8.15 -2.18 -9.77
N LYS A 80 9.23 -1.60 -10.33
CA LYS A 80 9.36 -1.48 -11.79
C LYS A 80 9.63 -2.86 -12.39
N GLY A 81 8.97 -3.17 -13.50
CA GLY A 81 9.17 -4.42 -14.24
C GLY A 81 7.85 -5.09 -14.62
N THR A 82 7.89 -6.42 -14.77
CA THR A 82 6.73 -7.22 -15.18
C THR A 82 5.85 -7.68 -14.01
N VAL A 83 6.27 -7.41 -12.77
CA VAL A 83 5.53 -7.80 -11.57
C VAL A 83 4.40 -6.79 -11.31
N VAL A 84 3.16 -7.26 -11.38
CA VAL A 84 1.99 -6.47 -11.00
C VAL A 84 1.78 -6.61 -9.49
N SER A 85 1.99 -5.53 -8.73
CA SER A 85 1.79 -5.55 -7.27
C SER A 85 0.34 -5.41 -6.83
N GLY A 86 -0.54 -4.97 -7.74
CA GLY A 86 -1.92 -4.61 -7.40
C GLY A 86 -2.05 -3.26 -6.68
N ASN A 87 -0.96 -2.52 -6.48
CA ASN A 87 -0.98 -1.17 -5.91
C ASN A 87 -0.87 -0.11 -7.01
N LEU A 88 -1.64 0.96 -6.88
CA LEU A 88 -1.58 2.15 -7.72
C LEU A 88 -1.01 3.30 -6.90
N VAL A 89 0.31 3.53 -7.03
CA VAL A 89 1.04 4.50 -6.21
C VAL A 89 1.09 5.85 -6.92
N GLU A 90 0.63 6.90 -6.24
CA GLU A 90 0.83 8.30 -6.64
C GLU A 90 1.74 9.00 -5.63
N VAL A 91 2.76 9.71 -6.11
CA VAL A 91 3.69 10.48 -5.27
C VAL A 91 3.44 11.97 -5.45
N VAL A 92 3.21 12.69 -4.36
CA VAL A 92 2.97 14.14 -4.38
C VAL A 92 3.80 14.88 -3.33
N SER A 93 3.99 16.19 -3.52
CA SER A 93 4.52 17.07 -2.49
C SER A 93 3.45 17.41 -1.44
N GLN A 94 3.88 17.78 -0.23
CA GLN A 94 2.98 18.23 0.83
C GLN A 94 1.99 19.32 0.39
N SER A 95 2.42 20.26 -0.46
CA SER A 95 1.58 21.35 -0.98
C SER A 95 0.32 20.89 -1.72
N ARG A 96 0.28 19.64 -2.19
CA ARG A 96 -0.89 19.07 -2.88
C ARG A 96 -1.96 18.55 -1.91
N LEU A 97 -1.65 18.36 -0.63
CA LEU A 97 -2.58 17.78 0.34
C LEU A 97 -3.88 18.57 0.47
N GLU A 98 -3.83 19.90 0.35
CA GLU A 98 -5.01 20.74 0.53
C GLU A 98 -5.97 20.64 -0.66
N THR A 99 -5.46 20.49 -1.89
CA THR A 99 -6.27 20.54 -3.11
C THR A 99 -6.62 19.15 -3.69
N LEU A 100 -5.84 18.12 -3.37
CA LEU A 100 -6.05 16.76 -3.90
C LEU A 100 -7.29 16.08 -3.25
N SER A 101 -8.15 15.45 -4.03
CA SER A 101 -9.19 14.56 -3.46
C SER A 101 -8.56 13.26 -2.95
N PHE A 102 -9.06 12.74 -1.82
CA PHE A 102 -8.57 11.50 -1.21
C PHE A 102 -9.43 10.27 -1.49
N GLU A 103 -10.56 10.43 -2.20
CA GLU A 103 -11.57 9.36 -2.40
C GLU A 103 -11.02 8.10 -3.08
N LYS A 104 -10.05 8.25 -3.99
CA LYS A 104 -9.47 7.13 -4.73
C LYS A 104 -8.39 6.37 -3.96
N TYR A 105 -7.93 6.87 -2.82
CA TYR A 105 -6.87 6.24 -2.04
C TYR A 105 -7.46 5.47 -0.86
N GLN A 106 -6.88 4.30 -0.60
CA GLN A 106 -7.18 3.51 0.60
C GLN A 106 -6.13 3.76 1.69
N VAL A 107 -4.90 4.10 1.28
CA VAL A 107 -3.79 4.38 2.20
C VAL A 107 -3.07 5.66 1.80
N ILE A 108 -2.81 6.53 2.77
CA ILE A 108 -1.95 7.71 2.62
C ILE A 108 -0.74 7.54 3.55
N PHE A 109 0.45 7.72 2.99
CA PHE A 109 1.72 7.74 3.72
C PHE A 109 2.26 9.16 3.78
N LEU A 110 2.53 9.65 5.00
CA LEU A 110 3.29 10.89 5.22
C LEU A 110 4.75 10.52 5.43
N CYS A 111 5.62 10.86 4.48
CA CYS A 111 7.02 10.45 4.48
C CYS A 111 7.93 11.63 4.83
N ASN A 112 8.40 11.69 6.08
CA ASN A 112 9.33 12.71 6.60
C ASN A 112 8.82 14.16 6.41
N LEU A 113 7.53 14.41 6.60
CA LEU A 113 6.97 15.78 6.49
C LEU A 113 7.37 16.60 7.70
N PRO A 114 7.80 17.87 7.56
CA PRO A 114 8.19 18.68 8.71
C PRO A 114 7.04 18.95 9.69
N GLY A 115 5.82 18.99 9.20
CA GLY A 115 4.61 19.20 10.01
C GLY A 115 3.42 19.41 9.10
N LEU A 116 2.21 19.45 9.65
CA LEU A 116 0.99 19.76 8.89
C LEU A 116 0.44 21.12 9.29
N SER A 117 -0.24 21.78 8.35
CA SER A 117 -1.14 22.89 8.69
C SER A 117 -2.40 22.35 9.37
N GLU A 118 -3.12 23.22 10.09
CA GLU A 118 -4.44 22.89 10.66
C GLU A 118 -5.40 22.35 9.58
N ILE A 119 -5.43 23.00 8.41
CA ILE A 119 -6.27 22.61 7.27
C ILE A 119 -5.92 21.19 6.79
N GLN A 120 -4.63 20.89 6.62
CA GLN A 120 -4.16 19.57 6.19
C GLN A 120 -4.50 18.50 7.23
N SER A 121 -4.32 18.81 8.51
CA SER A 121 -4.63 17.88 9.60
C SER A 121 -6.13 17.56 9.66
N ASN A 122 -6.99 18.59 9.67
CA ASN A 122 -8.45 18.41 9.71
C ASN A 122 -8.97 17.62 8.50
N LYS A 123 -8.39 17.84 7.32
CA LYS A 123 -8.76 17.10 6.11
C LYS A 123 -8.36 15.62 6.21
N LEU A 124 -7.15 15.33 6.67
CA LEU A 124 -6.70 13.96 6.89
C LEU A 124 -7.52 13.27 7.98
N GLU A 125 -7.83 13.96 9.07
CA GLU A 125 -8.65 13.45 10.17
C GLU A 125 -10.06 13.07 9.68
N THR A 126 -10.68 13.94 8.88
CA THR A 126 -11.99 13.64 8.27
C THR A 126 -11.93 12.40 7.40
N TRP A 127 -10.89 12.27 6.57
CA TRP A 127 -10.70 11.13 5.70
C TRP A 127 -10.42 9.83 6.47
N VAL A 128 -9.58 9.86 7.50
CA VAL A 128 -9.31 8.70 8.38
C VAL A 128 -10.59 8.25 9.09
N LYS A 129 -11.38 9.19 9.62
CA LYS A 129 -12.68 8.89 10.24
C LYS A 129 -13.68 8.26 9.26
N SER A 130 -13.52 8.48 7.97
CA SER A 130 -14.34 7.83 6.93
C SER A 130 -13.86 6.42 6.54
N GLY A 131 -12.80 5.92 7.16
CA GLY A 131 -12.24 4.57 6.94
C GLY A 131 -10.91 4.55 6.17
N GLY A 132 -10.31 5.71 5.92
CA GLY A 132 -8.97 5.80 5.31
C GLY A 132 -7.87 5.34 6.26
N THR A 133 -6.80 4.73 5.71
CA THR A 133 -5.62 4.33 6.50
C THR A 133 -4.51 5.38 6.36
N LEU A 134 -4.07 5.94 7.49
CA LEU A 134 -2.95 6.87 7.53
C LEU A 134 -1.72 6.19 8.12
N VAL A 135 -0.59 6.28 7.42
CA VAL A 135 0.72 5.84 7.91
C VAL A 135 1.65 7.04 7.98
N VAL A 136 2.34 7.20 9.11
CA VAL A 136 3.26 8.32 9.34
C VAL A 136 4.66 7.77 9.52
N PHE A 137 5.56 8.10 8.58
CA PHE A 137 6.98 7.86 8.71
C PHE A 137 7.68 9.15 9.14
N LEU A 138 8.22 9.12 10.35
CA LEU A 138 9.02 10.21 10.91
C LEU A 138 10.42 10.22 10.27
N GLY A 139 11.15 11.30 10.48
CA GLY A 139 12.53 11.46 10.04
C GLY A 139 13.20 12.68 10.65
N ASP A 140 14.22 13.18 9.99
CA ASP A 140 15.06 14.29 10.45
C ASP A 140 14.41 15.67 10.24
N GLN A 141 13.33 15.77 9.47
CA GLN A 141 12.66 17.04 9.20
C GLN A 141 11.55 17.38 10.20
N ILE A 142 11.18 16.44 11.07
CA ILE A 142 9.99 16.54 11.94
C ILE A 142 10.11 17.70 12.93
N ASP A 143 9.16 18.62 12.87
CA ASP A 143 8.86 19.58 13.93
C ASP A 143 7.89 18.95 14.94
N VAL A 144 8.46 18.50 16.07
CA VAL A 144 7.75 17.90 17.19
C VAL A 144 6.62 18.80 17.72
N GLN A 145 6.82 20.12 17.77
CA GLN A 145 5.81 21.05 18.28
C GLN A 145 4.62 21.11 17.34
N THR A 146 4.87 21.20 16.04
CA THR A 146 3.84 21.24 15.01
C THR A 146 3.03 19.94 14.96
N TYR A 147 3.70 18.78 15.05
CA TYR A 147 3.01 17.48 15.13
C TYR A 147 2.17 17.35 16.41
N ASN A 148 2.71 17.71 17.57
CA ASN A 148 1.95 17.62 18.82
C ASN A 148 0.74 18.55 18.82
N ARG A 149 0.87 19.73 18.20
CA ARG A 149 -0.23 20.69 18.06
C ARG A 149 -1.32 20.18 17.14
N TRP A 150 -0.99 19.76 15.92
CA TRP A 150 -2.00 19.52 14.88
C TRP A 150 -2.36 18.06 14.69
N MET A 151 -1.45 17.12 14.96
CA MET A 151 -1.67 15.69 14.75
C MET A 151 -2.01 14.95 16.04
N HIS A 152 -1.46 15.33 17.19
CA HIS A 152 -1.83 14.70 18.47
C HIS A 152 -3.05 15.36 19.13
N GLN A 153 -3.15 16.70 19.10
CA GLN A 153 -4.28 17.47 19.65
C GLN A 153 -4.71 17.02 21.06
N ALA A 154 -3.76 16.92 21.98
CA ALA A 154 -3.99 16.43 23.35
C ALA A 154 -4.70 15.05 23.43
N GLY A 155 -4.43 14.16 22.47
CA GLY A 155 -4.98 12.81 22.41
C GLY A 155 -6.29 12.69 21.61
N GLN A 156 -6.76 13.78 20.99
CA GLN A 156 -7.96 13.80 20.16
C GLN A 156 -7.68 13.72 18.66
N GLY A 157 -6.41 13.82 18.26
CA GLY A 157 -5.99 13.87 16.86
C GLY A 157 -5.63 12.51 16.26
N LEU A 158 -4.99 12.57 15.10
CA LEU A 158 -4.50 11.43 14.30
C LEU A 158 -3.38 10.62 14.95
N LEU A 159 -2.54 11.22 15.79
CA LEU A 159 -1.45 10.52 16.47
C LEU A 159 -1.91 9.95 17.81
N PRO A 160 -1.60 8.68 18.10
CA PRO A 160 -2.00 8.02 19.35
C PRO A 160 -1.17 8.46 20.57
N GLY A 161 -0.11 9.25 20.37
CA GLY A 161 0.75 9.74 21.44
C GLY A 161 1.56 10.96 21.01
N MET A 162 2.10 11.66 22.01
CA MET A 162 2.98 12.80 21.78
C MET A 162 4.33 12.35 21.22
N LEU A 163 4.84 13.12 20.27
CA LEU A 163 6.23 13.02 19.87
C LEU A 163 7.11 13.70 20.93
N THR A 164 8.23 13.06 21.23
CA THR A 164 9.27 13.59 22.12
C THR A 164 10.57 13.76 21.33
N ALA A 165 11.64 14.20 22.00
CA ALA A 165 12.94 14.28 21.36
C ALA A 165 13.38 12.91 20.84
N VAL A 166 14.11 12.91 19.72
CA VAL A 166 14.69 11.70 19.15
C VAL A 166 15.55 11.03 20.23
N GLN A 167 15.30 9.75 20.49
CA GLN A 167 16.10 8.94 21.40
C GLN A 167 16.84 7.86 20.62
N GLY A 168 18.17 7.93 20.63
CA GLY A 168 19.07 6.98 19.98
C GLY A 168 19.95 7.60 18.89
N GLU A 169 21.26 7.31 18.93
CA GLU A 169 22.17 7.48 17.79
C GLU A 169 22.23 6.15 17.04
N PHE A 170 21.95 6.17 15.73
CA PHE A 170 22.24 5.03 14.87
C PHE A 170 23.74 5.02 14.57
N GLN A 171 24.52 4.20 15.28
CA GLN A 171 25.94 3.98 14.98
C GLN A 171 26.09 2.90 13.90
N ALA A 172 26.26 3.34 12.65
CA ALA A 172 26.41 2.45 11.49
C ALA A 172 27.67 1.55 11.56
N ASP A 173 28.65 1.88 12.40
CA ASP A 173 29.93 1.16 12.51
C ASP A 173 29.82 -0.24 13.15
N GLN A 174 28.67 -0.61 13.72
CA GLN A 174 28.50 -1.91 14.38
C GLN A 174 28.10 -3.07 13.46
N PHE A 175 27.83 -2.82 12.18
CA PHE A 175 27.39 -3.85 11.22
C PHE A 175 28.37 -4.09 10.06
N ALA A 176 29.58 -3.51 10.13
CA ALA A 176 30.66 -3.73 9.16
C ALA A 176 31.67 -4.80 9.64
N GLY A 177 31.15 -5.95 10.09
CA GLY A 177 31.92 -7.12 10.52
C GLY A 177 31.64 -8.35 9.67
#